data_AF-A0A4R4KR43-F1
#
_entry.id   AF-A0A4R4KR43-F1
#
_cell.length_a   1.000
_cell.length_b   1.000
_cell.length_c   1.000
_cell.angle_alpha   90.00
_cell.angle_beta   90.00
_cell.angle_gamma   90.00
#
_symmetry.space_group_name_H-M   'P 1'
#
loop_
_entity.id
_entity.type
_entity.pdbx_description
1 polymer ?
#
loop_
_entity_poly.entity_id
_entity_poly.type
_entity_poly.pdbx_seq_one_letter_code
_entity_poly.pdbx_strand_id
1 'polypeptide(L)' 'MDVSYDDGKTWSQTGVTQIGESGLVTLHHPQSIGYVSLRVAATDNAGNTVDQTVIRAYRLTSE' A
#
# COMPACT_ATOMS: atom_id res chain seq x y z
N MET A 1 -6.42 1.51 -1.62
CA MET A 1 -5.05 1.13 -1.21
C MET A 1 -4.10 2.04 -1.95
N ASP A 2 -3.22 2.71 -1.21
CA ASP A 2 -2.24 3.61 -1.79
C ASP A 2 -0.82 3.23 -1.34
N VAL A 3 0.13 3.56 -2.20
CA VAL A 3 1.56 3.35 -1.97
C VAL A 3 2.29 4.68 -1.94
N SER A 4 3.32 4.79 -1.11
CA SER A 4 4.24 5.91 -1.07
C SER A 4 5.69 5.40 -1.07
N TYR A 5 6.54 6.12 -1.79
CA TYR A 5 7.99 5.88 -1.85
C TYR A 5 8.80 7.01 -1.19
N ASP A 6 8.13 7.93 -0.49
CA ASP A 6 8.72 9.14 0.11
C ASP A 6 8.30 9.35 1.58
N ASP A 7 8.16 8.24 2.31
CA ASP A 7 7.74 8.20 3.72
C ASP A 7 6.33 8.79 3.97
N GLY A 8 5.42 8.63 3.01
CA GLY A 8 4.02 9.04 3.14
C GLY A 8 3.73 10.51 2.85
N LYS A 9 4.68 11.24 2.24
CA LYS A 9 4.46 12.63 1.83
C LYS A 9 3.56 12.71 0.61
N THR A 10 3.74 11.81 -0.35
CA THR A 10 2.88 11.65 -1.52
C THR A 10 2.37 10.22 -1.61
N TRP A 11 1.13 10.06 -2.07
CA TRP A 11 0.43 8.78 -2.14
C TRP A 11 -0.10 8.55 -3.54
N SER A 12 0.22 7.40 -4.10
CA SER A 12 -0.24 6.95 -5.41
C SER A 12 -1.26 5.85 -5.25
N GLN A 13 -2.42 6.00 -5.90
CA GLN A 13 -3.45 4.99 -5.88
C GLN A 13 -3.00 3.73 -6.62
N THR A 14 -3.24 2.57 -6.01
CA THR A 14 -2.92 1.26 -6.59
C THR A 14 -4.19 0.55 -7.04
N GLY A 15 -4.09 -0.23 -8.11
CA GLY A 15 -5.16 -1.16 -8.49
C GLY A 15 -5.19 -2.33 -7.51
N VAL A 16 -6.36 -2.57 -6.91
CA VAL A 16 -6.58 -3.73 -6.04
C VAL A 16 -7.42 -4.76 -6.78
N THR A 17 -6.89 -5.97 -6.93
CA THR A 17 -7.63 -7.11 -7.44
C THR A 17 -8.14 -7.92 -6.25
N GLN A 18 -9.45 -8.13 -6.18
CA GLN A 18 -10.06 -8.99 -5.16
C GLN A 18 -9.84 -10.46 -5.52
N ILE A 19 -9.36 -11.24 -4.55
CA ILE A 19 -9.16 -12.70 -4.64
C ILE A 19 -9.78 -13.33 -3.39
N GLY A 20 -11.03 -13.78 -3.52
CA GLY A 20 -11.82 -14.23 -2.37
C GLY A 20 -12.02 -13.09 -1.37
N GLU A 21 -11.58 -13.29 -0.13
CA GLU A 21 -11.62 -12.27 0.94
C GLU A 21 -10.33 -11.42 1.01
N SER A 22 -9.37 -11.65 0.10
CA SER A 22 -8.07 -10.96 0.10
C SER A 22 -7.95 -9.96 -1.04
N GLY A 23 -7.21 -8.88 -0.80
CA GLY A 23 -6.79 -7.95 -1.85
C GLY A 23 -5.37 -8.25 -2.33
N LEU A 24 -5.18 -8.32 -3.64
CA LEU A 24 -3.87 -8.40 -4.28
C LEU A 24 -3.52 -7.06 -4.95
N VAL A 25 -2.28 -6.61 -4.77
CA VAL A 25 -1.75 -5.39 -5.40
C VAL A 25 -0.39 -5.68 -6.02
N THR A 26 -0.21 -5.24 -7.27
CA THR A 26 1.09 -5.24 -7.95
C THR A 26 1.69 -3.84 -7.89
N LEU A 27 2.92 -3.72 -7.40
CA LEU A 27 3.63 -2.46 -7.26
C LEU A 27 4.84 -2.44 -8.19
N HIS A 28 5.03 -1.32 -8.90
CA HIS A 28 6.23 -1.06 -9.68
C HIS A 28 7.15 -0.14 -8.89
N HIS A 29 8.25 -0.68 -8.39
CA HIS A 29 9.19 0.05 -7.54
C HIS A 29 10.16 0.90 -8.35
N PRO A 30 10.54 2.09 -7.88
CA PRO A 30 11.68 2.81 -8.43
C PRO A 30 12.97 2.03 -8.17
N GLN A 31 13.94 2.13 -9.08
CA GLN A 31 15.28 1.57 -8.91
C GLN A 31 16.12 2.43 -7.96
N SER A 32 15.64 2.63 -6.74
CA SER A 32 16.32 3.40 -5.70
C SER A 32 16.23 2.69 -4.35
N ILE A 33 17.25 2.88 -3.53
CA ILE A 33 17.22 2.48 -2.13
C ILE A 33 16.21 3.37 -1.41
N GLY A 34 15.36 2.77 -0.60
CA GLY A 34 14.35 3.52 0.13
C GLY A 34 13.42 2.62 0.91
N TYR A 35 12.21 3.12 1.16
CA TYR A 35 11.16 2.36 1.82
C TYR A 35 9.85 2.54 1.08
N VAL A 36 9.03 1.50 1.17
CA VAL A 36 7.63 1.58 0.77
C VAL A 36 6.79 1.81 2.00
N SER A 37 5.88 2.77 1.92
CA SER A 37 4.82 2.99 2.90
C SER A 37 3.47 2.65 2.27
N LEU A 38 2.54 2.13 3.07
CA LEU A 38 1.24 1.66 2.60
C LEU A 38 0.14 2.32 3.43
N ARG A 39 -0.98 2.69 2.79
CA ARG A 39 -2.20 3.04 3.50
C ARG A 39 -3.42 2.40 2.85
N VAL A 40 -4.38 2.02 3.68
CA VAL A 40 -5.61 1.36 3.27
C VAL A 40 -6.79 1.88 4.07
N ALA A 41 -7.90 2.13 3.38
CA ALA A 41 -9.21 2.30 3.98
C ALA A 41 -10.13 1.25 3.37
N ALA A 42 -10.88 0.53 4.21
CA ALA A 42 -11.84 -0.47 3.76
C ALA A 42 -13.08 -0.47 4.66
N THR A 43 -14.20 -0.91 4.09
CA THR A 43 -15.46 -1.10 4.78
C THR A 43 -16.03 -2.45 4.36
N ASP A 44 -16.43 -3.28 5.31
CA ASP A 44 -17.08 -4.56 5.02
C ASP A 44 -18.60 -4.41 4.85
N ASN A 45 -19.27 -5.50 4.45
CA ASN A 45 -20.72 -5.49 4.22
C ASN A 45 -21.55 -5.30 5.49
N ALA A 46 -20.96 -5.48 6.67
CA ALA A 46 -21.60 -5.22 7.96
C ALA A 46 -21.39 -3.77 8.42
N GLY A 47 -20.63 -2.97 7.67
CA GLY A 47 -20.32 -1.57 7.98
C GLY A 47 -19.11 -1.40 8.90
N ASN A 48 -18.35 -2.47 9.20
CA ASN A 48 -17.10 -2.32 9.94
C ASN A 48 -16.07 -1.61 9.05
N THR A 49 -15.33 -0.68 9.64
CA THR A 49 -14.33 0.11 8.92
C THR A 49 -12.94 -0.12 9.47
N VAL A 50 -11.96 -0.08 8.58
CA VAL A 50 -10.54 -0.01 8.94
C VAL A 50 -9.90 1.12 8.15
N ASP A 51 -9.10 1.93 8.84
CA ASP A 51 -8.16 2.88 8.25
C ASP A 51 -6.79 2.58 8.88
N GLN A 52 -5.82 2.22 8.05
CA GLN A 52 -4.49 1.87 8.50
C GLN A 52 -3.45 2.52 7.59
N THR A 53 -2.45 3.10 8.23
CA THR A 53 -1.23 3.61 7.58
C THR A 53 -0.02 2.95 8.22
N VAL A 54 0.86 2.38 7.40
CA VAL A 54 2.14 1.82 7.81
C VAL A 54 3.25 2.55 7.06
N ILE A 55 3.96 3.41 7.78
CA ILE A 55 5.14 4.12 7.26
C ILE A 55 6.33 3.17 7.32
N ARG A 56 7.09 3.10 6.22
CA ARG A 56 8.23 2.18 6.04
C ARG A 56 7.87 0.72 6.29
N ALA A 57 6.79 0.26 5.66
CA ALA A 57 6.30 -1.12 5.72
C ALA A 57 7.37 -2.15 5.29
N TYR A 58 8.17 -1.83 4.27
CA TYR A 58 9.35 -2.61 3.90
C TYR A 58 10.40 -1.76 3.18
N ARG A 59 11.63 -2.26 3.14
CA ARG A 59 12.78 -1.60 2.53
C ARG A 59 12.92 -2.00 1.05
N LEU A 60 13.28 -1.03 0.21
CA LEU A 60 13.79 -1.25 -1.14
C LEU A 60 15.31 -1.24 -1.12
N THR A 61 15.89 -2.25 -1.74
CA THR A 61 17.32 -2.37 -2.00
C THR A 61 17.54 -2.34 -3.50
N SER A 62 18.55 -1.61 -3.96
CA SER A 62 19.06 -1.79 -5.32
C SER A 62 19.79 -3.12 -5.38
N GLU A 63 19.47 -3.96 -6.36
CA GLU A 63 20.32 -5.10 -6.75
C GLU A 63 21.59 -4.63 -7.47
#